data_AF-A0A381T9J5-F1
#
_entry.id   AF-A0A381T9J5-F1
#
_cell.length_a   1.000
_cell.length_b   1.000
_cell.length_c   1.000
_cell.angle_alpha   90.00
_cell.angle_beta   90.00
_cell.angle_gamma   90.00
#
_symmetry.space_group_name_H-M   'P 1'
#
loop_
_entity.id
_entity.type
_entity.pdbx_description
1 polymer ?
#
loop_
_entity_poly.entity_id
_entity_poly.type
_entity_poly.pdbx_seq_one_letter_code
_entity_poly.pdbx_strand_id
1 'polypeptide(L)'
;MTGVFETETATLSGLTNQVTTCSRDEMPAAVDMILVLGGDGTLLAMGDRIAQHGVDVPLLGVNFGSLGFLTEITLAELFPALENAINGLVSLDQRRMLRAVVRRDGQVIADRVALNDVTLTRNATSPIIDLSVSVGSQFVAEFKADGLIVASPTGSTAYNLAAGG
;
A
#
# COMPACT_ATOMS: atom_id res chain seq x y z
N MET A 1 6.42 19.90 -17.54
CA MET A 1 6.44 18.91 -16.46
C MET A 1 7.87 18.68 -16.05
N THR A 2 8.19 18.73 -14.76
CA THR A 2 9.55 18.49 -14.26
C THR A 2 9.56 17.14 -13.54
N GLY A 3 10.48 16.24 -13.92
CA GLY A 3 10.63 14.96 -13.23
C GLY A 3 11.38 15.11 -11.91
N VAL A 4 10.87 14.49 -10.85
CA VAL A 4 11.56 14.31 -9.57
C VAL A 4 11.80 12.82 -9.37
N PHE A 5 13.03 12.45 -9.04
CA PHE A 5 13.43 11.05 -8.87
C PHE A 5 13.69 10.76 -7.39
N GLU A 6 13.34 9.56 -6.96
CA GLU A 6 13.74 9.08 -5.64
C GLU A 6 15.27 8.96 -5.59
N THR A 7 15.90 9.46 -4.52
CA THR A 7 17.35 9.67 -4.45
C THR A 7 18.17 8.39 -4.66
N GLU A 8 17.77 7.27 -4.07
CA GLU A 8 18.43 5.98 -4.25
C GLU A 8 18.24 5.47 -5.69
N THR A 9 17.02 5.57 -6.23
CA THR A 9 16.71 5.22 -7.62
C THR A 9 17.54 6.02 -8.63
N ALA A 10 17.68 7.34 -8.43
CA ALA A 10 18.49 8.20 -9.28
C ALA A 10 19.97 7.81 -9.23
N THR A 11 20.46 7.43 -8.05
CA THR A 11 21.84 6.97 -7.84
C THR A 11 22.11 5.66 -8.57
N LEU A 12 21.23 4.66 -8.40
CA LEU A 12 21.36 3.36 -9.07
C LEU A 12 21.26 3.46 -10.60
N SER A 13 20.54 4.47 -11.09
CA SER A 13 20.35 4.73 -12.52
C SER A 13 21.49 5.58 -13.12
N GLY A 14 22.49 5.99 -12.34
CA GLY A 14 23.58 6.84 -12.80
C GLY A 14 23.16 8.26 -13.18
N LEU A 15 21.98 8.70 -12.70
CA LEU A 15 21.40 10.02 -12.97
C LEU A 15 21.74 11.05 -11.87
N THR A 16 22.62 10.70 -10.94
CA THR A 16 23.07 11.60 -9.87
C THR A 16 23.55 12.93 -10.45
N ASN A 17 23.08 14.05 -9.87
CA ASN A 17 23.35 15.43 -10.30
C ASN A 17 22.80 15.82 -11.69
N GLN A 18 22.04 14.96 -12.38
CA GLN A 18 21.41 15.27 -13.66
C GLN A 18 19.91 15.54 -13.53
N VAL A 19 19.30 15.11 -12.42
CA VAL A 19 17.88 15.22 -12.15
C VAL A 19 17.62 15.80 -10.76
N THR A 20 16.45 16.41 -10.59
CA THR A 20 15.95 16.78 -9.26
C THR A 20 15.63 15.51 -8.49
N THR A 21 16.07 15.42 -7.23
CA THR A 21 15.81 14.27 -6.37
C THR A 21 15.17 14.67 -5.05
N CYS A 22 14.39 13.77 -4.47
CA CYS A 22 13.94 13.85 -3.08
C CYS A 22 14.03 12.46 -2.41
N SER A 23 13.88 12.41 -1.09
CA SER A 23 13.80 11.12 -0.40
C SER A 23 12.47 10.42 -0.73
N ARG A 24 12.43 9.10 -0.55
CA ARG A 24 11.18 8.32 -0.71
C ARG A 24 10.08 8.78 0.24
N ASP A 25 10.46 9.34 1.39
CA ASP A 25 9.54 9.86 2.40
C ASP A 25 8.92 11.19 1.96
N GLU A 26 9.71 12.11 1.43
CA GLU A 26 9.22 13.42 0.99
C GLU A 26 8.42 13.36 -0.32
N MET A 27 8.62 12.30 -1.12
CA MET A 27 8.02 12.14 -2.45
C MET A 27 6.52 12.46 -2.50
N PRO A 28 5.64 11.93 -1.61
CA PRO A 28 4.21 12.18 -1.68
C PRO A 28 3.81 13.66 -1.57
N ALA A 29 4.60 14.47 -0.87
CA ALA A 29 4.33 15.90 -0.71
C ALA A 29 5.04 16.77 -1.77
N ALA A 30 5.91 16.18 -2.59
CA ALA A 30 6.78 16.92 -3.51
C ALA A 30 6.30 16.91 -4.97
N VAL A 31 5.33 16.06 -5.32
CA VAL A 31 4.91 15.83 -6.71
C VAL A 31 3.39 15.75 -6.84
N ASP A 32 2.89 16.04 -8.04
CA ASP A 32 1.45 15.96 -8.37
C ASP A 32 0.99 14.54 -8.76
N MET A 33 1.93 13.64 -9.03
CA MET A 33 1.69 12.26 -9.43
C MET A 33 2.96 11.42 -9.20
N ILE A 34 2.81 10.17 -8.78
CA ILE A 34 3.92 9.24 -8.56
C ILE A 34 3.87 8.11 -9.59
N LEU A 35 4.96 7.91 -10.31
CA LEU A 35 5.21 6.73 -11.13
C LEU A 35 6.01 5.70 -10.32
N VAL A 36 5.46 4.50 -10.14
CA VAL A 36 6.14 3.39 -9.47
C VAL A 36 6.53 2.35 -10.50
N LEU A 37 7.83 2.10 -10.65
CA LEU A 37 8.35 0.99 -11.45
C LEU A 37 8.69 -0.17 -10.51
N GLY A 38 7.98 -1.28 -10.59
CA GLY A 38 8.18 -2.42 -9.69
C GLY A 38 6.99 -3.35 -9.64
N GLY A 39 6.85 -4.11 -8.55
CA GLY A 39 5.68 -4.97 -8.31
C GLY A 39 4.75 -4.40 -7.24
N ASP A 40 3.77 -5.22 -6.83
CA ASP A 40 2.78 -4.85 -5.82
C ASP A 40 3.40 -4.39 -4.50
N GLY A 41 4.50 -5.01 -4.05
CA GLY A 41 5.20 -4.62 -2.82
C GLY A 41 5.73 -3.18 -2.86
N THR A 42 6.24 -2.74 -4.01
CA THR A 42 6.72 -1.36 -4.19
C THR A 42 5.56 -0.38 -4.18
N LEU A 43 4.45 -0.75 -4.82
CA LEU A 43 3.21 0.04 -4.84
C LEU A 43 2.63 0.20 -3.44
N LEU A 44 2.56 -0.90 -2.68
CA LEU A 44 2.08 -0.92 -1.29
C LEU A 44 2.94 -0.04 -0.38
N ALA A 45 4.28 -0.14 -0.51
CA ALA A 45 5.21 0.67 0.28
C ALA A 45 5.05 2.18 -0.01
N MET A 46 4.72 2.56 -1.24
CA MET A 46 4.44 3.95 -1.57
C MET A 46 3.05 4.38 -1.09
N GLY A 47 2.04 3.53 -1.22
CA GLY A 47 0.69 3.78 -0.68
C GLY A 47 0.68 4.01 0.83
N ASP A 48 1.48 3.27 1.58
CA ASP A 48 1.68 3.49 3.03
C ASP A 48 2.24 4.90 3.31
N ARG A 49 3.24 5.35 2.54
CA ARG A 49 3.82 6.69 2.68
C ARG A 49 2.84 7.81 2.33
N ILE A 50 2.10 7.65 1.23
CA ILE A 50 1.04 8.58 0.84
C ILE A 50 0.05 8.76 2.01
N ALA A 51 -0.39 7.64 2.59
CA ALA A 51 -1.33 7.66 3.71
C ALA A 51 -0.74 8.27 4.99
N GLN A 52 0.55 8.04 5.28
CA GLN A 52 1.25 8.67 6.41
C GLN A 52 1.38 10.20 6.26
N HIS A 53 1.57 10.70 5.04
CA HIS A 53 1.59 12.13 4.75
C HIS A 53 0.19 12.77 4.71
N GLY A 54 -0.88 11.97 4.68
CA GLY A 54 -2.26 12.46 4.63
C GLY A 54 -2.57 13.21 3.33
N VAL A 55 -1.89 12.85 2.24
CA VAL A 55 -2.07 13.43 0.90
C VAL A 55 -2.79 12.44 -0.02
N ASP A 56 -3.39 12.94 -1.09
CA ASP A 56 -4.10 12.14 -2.09
C ASP A 56 -3.42 12.32 -3.46
N VAL A 57 -2.19 11.83 -3.57
CA VAL A 57 -1.40 11.92 -4.80
C VAL A 57 -1.64 10.67 -5.67
N PRO A 58 -2.04 10.82 -6.94
CA PRO A 58 -2.24 9.69 -7.84
C PRO A 58 -0.99 8.84 -8.01
N LEU A 59 -1.17 7.52 -8.00
CA LEU A 59 -0.10 6.54 -8.16
C LEU A 59 -0.33 5.73 -9.44
N LEU A 60 0.67 5.76 -10.34
CA LEU A 60 0.72 4.95 -11.55
C LEU A 60 1.72 3.81 -11.35
N GLY A 61 1.21 2.60 -11.14
CA GLY A 61 2.02 1.40 -10.96
C GLY A 61 2.31 0.73 -12.30
N VAL A 62 3.59 0.64 -12.68
CA VAL A 62 4.04 -0.08 -13.86
C VAL A 62 4.80 -1.32 -13.42
N ASN A 63 4.29 -2.46 -13.87
CA ASN A 63 4.87 -3.75 -13.61
C ASN A 63 6.20 -3.90 -14.34
N PHE A 64 7.26 -4.04 -13.57
CA PHE A 64 8.60 -4.31 -14.05
C PHE A 64 9.02 -5.74 -13.68
N GLY A 65 8.36 -6.75 -14.30
CA GLY A 65 8.56 -8.16 -13.98
C GLY A 65 7.38 -9.05 -14.34
N SER A 66 7.00 -9.95 -13.42
CA SER A 66 5.80 -10.80 -13.54
C SER A 66 4.53 -10.04 -13.18
N LEU A 67 3.43 -10.29 -13.90
CA LEU A 67 2.13 -9.63 -13.66
C LEU A 67 1.70 -9.74 -12.19
N GLY A 68 1.43 -8.59 -11.57
CA GLY A 68 0.96 -8.42 -10.19
C GLY A 68 -0.52 -8.07 -10.19
N PHE A 69 -1.14 -8.02 -9.01
CA PHE A 69 -2.55 -7.72 -8.86
C PHE A 69 -2.86 -6.22 -8.86
N LEU A 70 -1.91 -5.36 -8.47
CA LEU A 70 -2.12 -3.92 -8.32
C LEU A 70 -1.47 -3.09 -9.42
N THR A 71 -0.36 -3.59 -9.99
CA THR A 71 0.33 -2.97 -11.13
C THR A 71 -0.26 -3.49 -12.44
N GLU A 72 -1.20 -2.74 -13.01
CA GLU A 72 -1.95 -3.14 -14.21
C GLU A 72 -1.21 -2.84 -15.53
N ILE A 73 -0.26 -1.90 -15.51
CA ILE A 73 0.41 -1.40 -16.72
C ILE A 73 1.73 -2.14 -16.92
N THR A 74 1.95 -2.70 -18.10
CA THR A 74 3.24 -3.30 -18.47
C THR A 74 4.26 -2.24 -18.89
N LEU A 75 5.55 -2.59 -18.87
CA LEU A 75 6.60 -1.69 -19.36
C LEU A 75 6.37 -1.22 -20.82
N ALA A 76 5.78 -2.07 -21.67
CA ALA A 76 5.47 -1.72 -23.06
C ALA A 76 4.37 -0.65 -23.17
N GLU A 77 3.49 -0.56 -22.18
CA GLU A 77 2.36 0.38 -22.13
C GLU A 77 2.68 1.66 -21.36
N LEU A 78 3.85 1.73 -20.72
CA LEU A 78 4.27 2.84 -19.87
C LEU A 78 4.12 4.20 -20.55
N PHE A 79 4.71 4.38 -21.73
CA PHE A 79 4.71 5.70 -22.39
C PHE A 79 3.30 6.13 -22.81
N PRO A 80 2.48 5.29 -23.49
CA PRO A 80 1.08 5.63 -23.77
C PRO A 80 0.26 5.94 -22.52
N ALA A 81 0.41 5.14 -21.45
CA ALA A 81 -0.35 5.35 -20.22
C ALA A 81 0.05 6.64 -19.50
N LEU A 82 1.35 6.94 -19.44
CA LEU A 82 1.88 8.17 -18.87
C LEU A 82 1.42 9.39 -19.67
N GLU A 83 1.44 9.34 -21.00
CA GLU A 83 0.93 10.42 -21.86
C GLU A 83 -0.56 10.67 -21.60
N ASN A 84 -1.38 9.62 -21.54
CA ASN A 84 -2.79 9.75 -21.19
C ASN A 84 -2.99 10.35 -19.80
N ALA A 85 -2.20 9.94 -18.81
CA ALA A 85 -2.31 10.45 -17.44
C ALA A 85 -1.98 11.94 -17.36
N ILE A 86 -0.89 12.37 -18.01
CA ILE A 86 -0.47 13.78 -18.07
C ILE A 86 -1.51 14.65 -18.78
N ASN A 87 -2.14 14.11 -19.82
CA ASN A 87 -3.18 14.80 -20.58
C ASN A 87 -4.57 14.75 -19.90
N GLY A 88 -4.69 14.13 -18.71
CA GLY A 88 -5.96 14.02 -17.99
C GLY A 88 -6.98 13.09 -18.68
N LEU A 89 -6.51 12.17 -19.52
CA LEU A 89 -7.34 11.22 -20.28
C LEU A 89 -7.54 9.89 -19.56
N VAL A 90 -7.24 9.84 -18.26
CA VAL A 90 -7.39 8.64 -17.42
C VAL A 90 -8.41 8.87 -16.32
N SER A 91 -9.08 7.80 -15.90
CA SER A 91 -9.88 7.79 -14.69
C SER A 91 -9.03 7.42 -13.47
N LEU A 92 -9.28 8.06 -12.34
CA LEU A 92 -8.68 7.67 -11.07
C LEU A 92 -9.56 6.60 -10.38
N ASP A 93 -8.92 5.54 -9.89
CA ASP A 93 -9.54 4.56 -9.01
C ASP A 93 -9.17 4.86 -7.55
N GLN A 94 -10.19 5.00 -6.70
CA GLN A 94 -10.00 5.28 -5.28
C GLN A 94 -10.04 3.98 -4.47
N ARG A 95 -8.90 3.64 -3.84
CA ARG A 95 -8.79 2.43 -3.03
C ARG A 95 -9.01 2.71 -1.56
N ARG A 96 -9.95 1.97 -0.96
CA ARG A 96 -10.22 2.06 0.48
C ARG A 96 -9.09 1.38 1.26
N MET A 97 -8.61 2.06 2.30
CA MET A 97 -7.62 1.53 3.24
C MET A 97 -8.28 1.23 4.58
N LEU A 98 -7.70 0.27 5.30
CA LEU A 98 -8.03 -0.03 6.69
C LEU A 98 -7.22 0.88 7.61
N ARG A 99 -7.81 1.30 8.73
CA ARG A 99 -7.09 1.90 9.85
C ARG A 99 -7.18 0.97 11.05
N ALA A 100 -6.03 0.55 11.56
CA ALA A 100 -5.90 -0.33 12.71
C ALA A 100 -5.34 0.44 13.91
N VAL A 101 -6.10 0.45 15.01
CA VAL A 101 -5.69 1.07 16.27
C VAL A 101 -5.57 -0.01 17.33
N VAL A 102 -4.36 -0.19 17.87
CA VAL A 102 -4.11 -1.12 18.97
C VAL A 102 -4.24 -0.38 20.28
N ARG A 103 -5.13 -0.89 21.15
CA ARG A 103 -5.34 -0.35 22.49
C ARG A 103 -4.95 -1.37 23.56
N ARG A 104 -4.27 -0.89 24.61
CA ARG A 104 -3.97 -1.66 25.82
C ARG A 104 -4.25 -0.78 27.03
N ASP A 105 -5.04 -1.29 27.98
CA ASP A 105 -5.44 -0.57 29.20
C ASP A 105 -6.01 0.83 28.92
N GLY A 106 -6.83 0.92 27.86
CA GLY A 106 -7.44 2.18 27.41
C GLY A 106 -6.52 3.12 26.62
N GLN A 107 -5.22 2.84 26.52
CA GLN A 107 -4.25 3.67 25.79
C GLN A 107 -4.00 3.15 24.37
N VAL A 108 -3.84 4.07 23.42
CA VAL A 108 -3.43 3.73 22.04
C VAL A 108 -1.92 3.51 22.02
N ILE A 109 -1.48 2.32 21.63
CA ILE A 109 -0.07 1.95 21.53
C ILE A 109 0.42 1.80 20.09
N ALA A 110 -0.49 1.67 19.13
CA ALA A 110 -0.20 1.74 17.70
C ALA A 110 -1.42 2.24 16.93
N ASP A 111 -1.17 2.98 15.85
CA ASP A 111 -2.16 3.49 14.91
C ASP A 111 -1.54 3.41 13.52
N ARG A 112 -2.12 2.59 12.65
CA ARG A 112 -1.56 2.26 11.33
C ARG A 112 -2.66 2.21 10.29
N VAL A 113 -2.27 2.42 9.04
CA VAL A 113 -3.12 2.24 7.88
C VAL A 113 -2.59 1.09 7.03
N ALA A 114 -3.47 0.38 6.35
CA ALA A 114 -3.11 -0.74 5.49
C ALA A 114 -3.96 -0.73 4.23
N LEU A 115 -3.34 -0.89 3.06
CA LEU A 115 -4.07 -1.01 1.80
C LEU A 115 -4.72 -2.38 1.66
N ASN A 116 -3.98 -3.45 1.96
CA ASN A 116 -4.46 -4.82 1.78
C ASN A 116 -5.19 -5.31 3.03
N ASP A 117 -4.45 -5.65 4.08
CA ASP A 117 -5.01 -6.33 5.23
C ASP A 117 -4.27 -5.98 6.53
N VAL A 118 -4.96 -6.27 7.63
CA VAL A 118 -4.43 -6.19 8.99
C VAL A 118 -4.51 -7.60 9.55
N THR A 119 -3.35 -8.17 9.84
CA THR A 119 -3.24 -9.53 10.37
C THR A 119 -2.86 -9.50 11.84
N LEU A 120 -3.74 -10.04 12.69
CA LEU A 120 -3.46 -10.38 14.07
C LEU A 120 -3.00 -11.84 14.11
N THR A 121 -1.85 -12.12 14.72
CA THR A 121 -1.35 -13.49 14.85
C THR A 121 -0.64 -13.69 16.18
N ARG A 122 -0.66 -14.92 16.68
CA ARG A 122 0.17 -15.31 17.83
C ARG A 122 1.65 -15.33 17.44
N ASN A 123 2.53 -15.21 18.43
CA ASN A 123 3.94 -15.55 18.21
C ASN A 123 4.07 -17.05 17.93
N ALA A 124 5.03 -17.44 17.10
CA ALA A 124 5.17 -18.82 16.59
C ALA A 124 5.24 -19.91 17.69
N THR A 125 5.71 -19.56 18.88
CA THR A 125 5.83 -20.48 20.03
C THR A 125 4.72 -20.30 21.08
N SER A 126 3.82 -19.33 20.92
CA SER A 126 2.71 -19.11 21.84
C SER A 126 1.57 -20.11 21.61
N PRO A 127 0.74 -20.42 22.60
CA PRO A 127 -0.49 -21.18 22.40
C PRO A 127 -1.47 -20.46 21.45
N ILE A 128 -2.48 -21.21 20.99
CA ILE A 128 -3.66 -20.66 20.30
C ILE A 128 -4.26 -19.53 21.15
N ILE A 129 -4.70 -18.46 20.48
CA ILE A 129 -5.25 -17.27 21.14
C ILE A 129 -6.78 -17.31 21.16
N ASP A 130 -7.35 -16.79 22.25
CA ASP A 130 -8.78 -16.54 22.37
C ASP A 130 -9.13 -15.18 21.77
N LEU A 131 -10.06 -15.16 20.84
CA LEU A 131 -10.46 -13.98 20.09
C LEU A 131 -11.95 -13.72 20.25
N SER A 132 -12.30 -12.49 20.62
CA SER A 132 -13.67 -11.97 20.61
C SER A 132 -13.77 -10.89 19.54
N VAL A 133 -14.75 -11.04 18.64
CA VAL A 133 -14.96 -10.13 17.51
C VAL A 133 -16.30 -9.42 17.67
N SER A 134 -16.26 -8.10 17.51
CA SER A 134 -17.44 -7.23 17.55
C SER A 134 -17.41 -6.25 16.38
N VAL A 135 -18.58 -5.91 15.84
CA VAL A 135 -18.76 -4.88 14.80
C VAL A 135 -19.63 -3.76 15.38
N GLY A 136 -19.06 -2.56 15.49
CA GLY A 136 -19.68 -1.49 16.26
C GLY A 136 -19.86 -1.91 17.72
N SER A 137 -21.09 -1.86 18.22
CA SER A 137 -21.44 -2.31 19.58
C SER A 137 -21.98 -3.75 19.63
N GLN A 138 -21.98 -4.49 18.53
CA GLN A 138 -22.58 -5.82 18.43
C GLN A 138 -21.50 -6.90 18.48
N PHE A 139 -21.65 -7.84 19.42
CA PHE A 139 -20.85 -9.06 19.45
C PHE A 139 -21.20 -9.95 18.27
N VAL A 140 -20.18 -10.53 17.63
CA VAL A 140 -20.35 -11.38 16.45
C VAL A 140 -19.98 -12.83 16.78
N ALA A 141 -18.77 -13.06 17.28
CA ALA A 141 -18.26 -14.40 17.53
C ALA A 141 -17.09 -14.41 18.52
N GLU A 142 -16.88 -15.57 19.14
CA GLU A 142 -15.70 -15.89 19.92
C GLU A 142 -15.13 -17.23 19.44
N PHE A 143 -13.81 -17.29 19.24
CA PHE A 143 -13.15 -18.49 18.73
C PHE A 143 -11.69 -18.56 19.15
N LYS A 144 -11.16 -19.78 19.12
CA LYS A 144 -9.75 -20.10 19.33
C LYS A 144 -9.09 -20.25 17.96
N ALA A 145 -8.07 -19.44 17.67
CA ALA A 145 -7.35 -19.49 16.38
C ALA A 145 -5.88 -19.10 16.53
N ASP A 146 -5.08 -19.34 15.48
CA ASP A 146 -3.71 -18.82 15.40
C ASP A 146 -3.69 -17.30 15.14
N GLY A 147 -4.78 -16.75 14.61
CA GLY A 147 -4.89 -15.35 14.24
C GLY A 147 -6.23 -14.96 13.62
N LEU A 148 -6.31 -13.70 13.19
CA LEU A 148 -7.44 -13.11 12.47
C LEU A 148 -6.90 -12.15 11.41
N ILE A 149 -7.40 -12.26 10.18
CA ILE A 149 -7.10 -11.34 9.09
C ILE A 149 -8.33 -10.48 8.86
N VAL A 150 -8.14 -9.16 8.78
CA VAL A 150 -9.16 -8.21 8.32
C VAL A 150 -8.64 -7.60 7.03
N ALA A 151 -9.29 -7.90 5.91
CA ALA A 151 -8.87 -7.45 4.59
C ALA A 151 -9.77 -6.34 4.03
N SER A 152 -9.18 -5.43 3.28
CA SER A 152 -9.89 -4.48 2.41
C SER A 152 -10.36 -5.22 1.13
N PRO A 153 -11.20 -4.58 0.29
CA PRO A 153 -11.50 -5.11 -1.04
C PRO A 153 -10.24 -5.41 -1.87
N THR A 154 -9.24 -4.52 -1.81
CA THR A 154 -7.94 -4.70 -2.49
C THR A 154 -7.14 -5.85 -1.91
N GLY A 155 -7.18 -6.06 -0.58
CA GLY A 155 -6.49 -7.16 0.09
C GLY A 155 -7.11 -8.54 -0.10
N SER A 156 -8.29 -8.65 -0.71
CA SER A 156 -8.98 -9.93 -0.95
C SER A 156 -8.16 -10.90 -1.80
N THR A 157 -7.31 -10.39 -2.70
CA THR A 157 -6.40 -11.18 -3.56
C THR A 157 -5.00 -11.36 -2.95
N ALA A 158 -4.76 -10.82 -1.76
CA ALA A 158 -3.47 -10.88 -1.06
C ALA A 158 -3.46 -12.03 -0.03
N TYR A 159 -3.07 -11.75 1.22
CA TYR A 159 -2.93 -12.79 2.25
C TYR A 159 -4.26 -13.49 2.56
N ASN A 160 -5.38 -12.79 2.42
CA ASN A 160 -6.73 -13.37 2.57
C ASN A 160 -6.96 -14.54 1.60
N LEU A 161 -6.53 -14.40 0.34
CA LEU A 161 -6.66 -15.47 -0.66
C LEU A 161 -5.82 -16.70 -0.26
N ALA A 162 -4.61 -16.49 0.23
CA ALA A 162 -3.75 -17.58 0.69
C ALA A 162 -4.30 -18.29 1.95
N ALA A 163 -5.07 -17.57 2.78
CA ALA A 163 -5.71 -18.11 3.98
C ALA A 163 -7.05 -18.85 3.71
N GLY A 164 -7.50 -18.90 2.45
CA GLY A 164 -8.71 -19.62 2.05
C GLY A 164 -9.96 -18.77 1.80
N GLY A 165 -9.84 -17.44 1.89
CA GLY A 165 -10.93 -16.50 1.61
C GLY A 165 -11.71 -16.05 2.84
#